data_AF-A0A2V7WKA0-F1
#
_entry.id   AF-A0A2V7WKA0-F1
#
_cell.length_a   1.000
_cell.length_b   1.000
_cell.length_c   1.000
_cell.angle_alpha   90.00
_cell.angle_beta   90.00
_cell.angle_gamma   90.00
#
_symmetry.space_group_name_H-M   'P 1'
#
loop_
_entity.id
_entity.type
_entity.pdbx_description
1 polymer ?
#
loop_
_entity_poly.entity_id
_entity_poly.type
_entity_poly.pdbx_seq_one_letter_code
_entity_poly.pdbx_strand_id
1 'polypeptide(L)'
;MFRYGNQVFVLRGQTLTTYNVTDLGDLQVIREDFIGSLAARESNGGVVFSSGFLGVSSEAGFELFDLRDVRAGGSPPALMSRTPNMHYRRLAVNGSIVAALFPATDLPCAPGAGCQNSVDLIDVSNPDVPVRVASLGSGSFGGLNDVAFVRGALVITGTGGTFVFDISTPTTPASLFSVATPGTFLATDGSNLLAVGNDTSILTYSVSGVSGFSSMTPIALHTLATLQMEHSNPIMFHPQAAIDVQNAHLIAMVDERDPQTLLPARTFAFDVFDYTASMFEGRDPRMYEQVSYTQGDEVKYNPLPVGPFVYVVGELTGLQSYGACGQMAGRIEWDSTAALPCGGAEIHGWVTGTTKIASVELFLDGGSLGPASFNNVPRTDIAATTPVQGWRISVNLDTTGSGEHLIRAVGTDINGNRSQFASQRVIFGGPGKNCFTRRRTSSR
;
A
#
# COMPACT_ATOMS: atom_id res chain seq x y z
N MET A 1 3.63 8.39 -1.94
CA MET A 1 2.33 8.25 -1.27
C MET A 1 2.60 7.96 0.19
N PHE A 2 1.82 8.53 1.12
CA PHE A 2 1.99 8.28 2.55
C PHE A 2 0.67 8.50 3.30
N ARG A 3 0.61 8.03 4.54
CA ARG A 3 -0.57 8.17 5.42
C ARG A 3 -0.25 9.13 6.57
N TYR A 4 -1.21 9.97 6.92
CA TYR A 4 -1.16 10.81 8.13
C TYR A 4 -2.53 10.82 8.79
N GLY A 5 -2.62 10.25 9.99
CA GLY A 5 -3.91 9.98 10.64
C GLY A 5 -4.82 9.10 9.76
N ASN A 6 -6.03 9.60 9.49
CA ASN A 6 -7.03 8.91 8.67
C ASN A 6 -6.99 9.31 7.18
N GLN A 7 -5.99 10.10 6.78
CA GLN A 7 -5.85 10.60 5.42
C GLN A 7 -4.66 9.96 4.71
N VAL A 8 -4.80 9.81 3.39
CA VAL A 8 -3.74 9.38 2.49
C VAL A 8 -3.39 10.54 1.56
N PHE A 9 -2.10 10.76 1.39
CA PHE A 9 -1.56 11.85 0.58
C PHE A 9 -0.80 11.26 -0.61
N VAL A 10 -1.12 11.75 -1.80
CA VAL A 10 -0.49 11.35 -3.06
C VAL A 10 0.11 12.58 -3.70
N LEU A 11 1.44 12.65 -3.72
CA LEU A 11 2.18 13.66 -4.48
C LEU A 11 2.50 13.12 -5.86
N ARG A 12 1.93 13.71 -6.91
CA ARG A 12 2.22 13.39 -8.31
C ARG A 12 2.57 14.67 -9.07
N GLY A 13 3.80 14.75 -9.58
CA GLY A 13 4.35 16.01 -10.06
C GLY A 13 4.33 17.07 -8.95
N GLN A 14 3.66 18.19 -9.21
CA GLN A 14 3.46 19.28 -8.25
C GLN A 14 2.06 19.27 -7.59
N THR A 15 1.25 18.25 -7.84
CA THR A 15 -0.09 18.14 -7.25
C THR A 15 -0.06 17.17 -6.08
N LEU A 16 -0.48 17.66 -4.91
CA LEU A 16 -0.74 16.86 -3.73
C LEU A 16 -2.25 16.61 -3.63
N THR A 17 -2.67 15.37 -3.86
CA THR A 17 -4.06 14.96 -3.66
C THR A 17 -4.21 14.35 -2.27
N THR A 18 -5.19 14.86 -1.52
CA THR A 18 -5.55 14.37 -0.18
C THR A 18 -6.80 13.50 -0.27
N TYR A 19 -6.72 12.30 0.27
CA TYR A 19 -7.79 11.32 0.30
C TYR A 19 -8.21 11.03 1.73
N ASN A 20 -9.52 10.84 1.93
CA ASN A 20 -10.03 10.16 3.12
C ASN A 20 -10.07 8.66 2.83
N VAL A 21 -9.70 7.87 3.83
CA VAL A 21 -9.90 6.42 3.81
C VAL A 21 -11.30 6.14 4.32
N THR A 22 -12.13 5.54 3.48
CA THR A 22 -13.45 5.03 3.91
C THR A 22 -13.28 3.82 4.84
N ASP A 23 -14.34 3.46 5.53
CA ASP A 23 -14.44 2.25 6.35
C ASP A 23 -14.38 0.93 5.55
N LEU A 24 -14.28 1.01 4.22
CA LEU A 24 -14.04 -0.11 3.30
C LEU A 24 -12.60 -0.14 2.75
N GLY A 25 -11.77 0.83 3.13
CA GLY A 25 -10.41 1.02 2.62
C GLY A 25 -10.34 1.83 1.32
N ASP A 26 -11.47 2.13 0.68
CA ASP A 26 -11.49 2.97 -0.53
C ASP A 26 -11.00 4.39 -0.25
N LEU A 27 -10.27 4.96 -1.20
CA LEU A 27 -9.80 6.34 -1.15
C LEU A 27 -10.80 7.28 -1.84
N GLN A 28 -11.28 8.28 -1.09
CA GLN A 28 -12.12 9.35 -1.62
C GLN A 28 -11.35 10.68 -1.64
N VAL A 29 -11.29 11.32 -2.81
CA VAL A 29 -10.64 12.63 -2.95
C VAL A 29 -11.37 13.65 -2.10
N ILE A 30 -10.62 14.31 -1.21
CA ILE A 30 -11.10 15.46 -0.42
C ILE A 30 -10.75 16.75 -1.14
N ARG A 31 -9.50 16.84 -1.60
CA ARG A 31 -8.87 18.06 -2.09
C ARG A 31 -7.67 17.74 -2.96
N GLU A 32 -7.41 18.60 -3.93
CA GLU A 32 -6.18 18.63 -4.70
C GLU A 32 -5.50 19.99 -4.52
N ASP A 33 -4.21 19.97 -4.19
CA ASP A 33 -3.41 21.15 -3.99
C ASP A 33 -2.26 21.20 -4.98
N PHE A 34 -2.25 22.25 -5.81
CA PHE A 34 -1.09 22.56 -6.65
C PHE A 34 -0.04 23.29 -5.83
N ILE A 35 1.11 22.64 -5.61
CA ILE A 35 2.23 23.21 -4.86
C ILE A 35 3.12 23.99 -5.83
N GLY A 36 2.69 25.20 -6.20
CA GLY A 36 3.43 26.04 -7.15
C GLY A 36 4.82 26.49 -6.68
N SER A 37 5.10 26.36 -5.39
CA SER A 37 6.44 26.59 -4.83
C SER A 37 7.37 25.38 -4.96
N LEU A 38 6.85 24.16 -5.19
CA LEU A 38 7.67 22.96 -5.36
C LEU A 38 8.44 23.04 -6.67
N ALA A 39 9.76 22.85 -6.60
CA ALA A 39 10.56 22.81 -7.82
C ALA A 39 10.24 21.56 -8.65
N ALA A 40 10.80 21.49 -9.87
CA ALA A 40 10.65 20.27 -10.66
C ALA A 40 11.20 19.07 -9.88
N ARG A 41 10.45 17.98 -9.91
CA ARG A 41 10.85 16.74 -9.24
C ARG A 41 11.89 16.02 -10.08
N GLU A 42 12.93 15.56 -9.41
CA GLU A 42 13.89 14.63 -10.00
C GLU A 42 13.22 13.28 -10.21
N SER A 43 13.57 12.58 -11.29
CA SER A 43 12.97 11.29 -11.66
C SER A 43 13.05 10.27 -10.52
N ASN A 44 14.17 10.25 -9.81
CA ASN A 44 14.39 9.38 -8.65
C ASN A 44 14.49 10.16 -7.33
N GLY A 45 13.97 11.40 -7.28
CA GLY A 45 14.02 12.24 -6.09
C GLY A 45 13.24 11.60 -4.93
N GLY A 46 13.92 11.41 -3.81
CA GLY A 46 13.36 10.84 -2.61
C GLY A 46 12.32 11.76 -1.96
N VAL A 47 11.34 11.15 -1.30
CA VAL A 47 10.31 11.86 -0.54
C VAL A 47 10.21 11.21 0.82
N VAL A 48 10.03 12.02 1.87
CA VAL A 48 9.84 11.55 3.23
C VAL A 48 8.77 12.36 3.93
N PHE A 49 8.05 11.74 4.85
CA PHE A 49 7.02 12.41 5.63
C PHE A 49 7.16 12.04 7.10
N SER A 50 7.17 13.04 7.98
CA SER A 50 7.15 12.85 9.43
C SER A 50 6.48 14.03 10.11
N SER A 51 5.65 13.75 11.12
CA SER A 51 5.11 14.77 12.03
C SER A 51 4.37 15.92 11.33
N GLY A 52 3.74 15.64 10.18
CA GLY A 52 3.03 16.65 9.39
C GLY A 52 3.93 17.46 8.45
N PHE A 53 5.23 17.17 8.37
CA PHE A 53 6.15 17.77 7.41
C PHE A 53 6.49 16.80 6.29
N LEU A 54 6.46 17.32 5.07
CA LEU A 54 6.84 16.61 3.84
C LEU A 54 8.20 17.13 3.36
N GLY A 55 9.20 16.25 3.34
CA GLY A 55 10.49 16.48 2.72
C GLY A 55 10.55 15.93 1.30
N VAL A 56 11.02 16.73 0.36
CA VAL A 56 11.10 16.37 -1.06
C VAL A 56 12.50 16.70 -1.59
N SER A 57 13.14 15.75 -2.24
CA SER A 57 14.28 16.03 -3.12
C SER A 57 13.79 16.51 -4.47
N SER A 58 14.30 17.65 -4.92
CA SER A 58 13.91 18.33 -6.15
C SER A 58 15.13 18.91 -6.87
N GLU A 59 14.93 19.46 -8.06
CA GLU A 59 15.97 20.22 -8.77
C GLU A 59 16.45 21.46 -7.99
N ALA A 60 15.70 21.95 -7.01
CA ALA A 60 16.10 23.07 -6.17
C ALA A 60 16.78 22.63 -4.85
N GLY A 61 17.03 21.33 -4.68
CA GLY A 61 17.62 20.72 -3.49
C GLY A 61 16.58 20.08 -2.57
N PHE A 62 16.85 20.09 -1.26
CA PHE A 62 15.98 19.50 -0.25
C PHE A 62 14.96 20.52 0.23
N GLU A 63 13.68 20.26 -0.02
CA GLU A 63 12.57 21.15 0.29
C GLU A 63 11.70 20.57 1.40
N LEU A 64 11.32 21.39 2.39
CA LEU A 64 10.39 21.00 3.46
C LEU A 64 9.09 21.77 3.33
N PHE A 65 7.97 21.05 3.39
CA PHE A 65 6.63 21.60 3.38
C PHE A 65 5.88 21.25 4.66
N ASP A 66 5.13 22.21 5.21
CA ASP A 66 4.18 21.97 6.29
C ASP A 66 2.82 21.53 5.72
N LEU A 67 2.37 20.35 6.15
CA LEU A 67 1.09 19.75 5.80
C LEU A 67 0.13 19.64 7.00
N ARG A 68 0.47 20.16 8.17
CA ARG A 68 -0.32 19.95 9.41
C ARG A 68 -1.74 20.51 9.33
N ASP A 69 -1.95 21.56 8.53
CA ASP A 69 -3.28 22.13 8.27
C ASP A 69 -3.85 21.76 6.89
N VAL A 70 -3.24 20.81 6.17
CA VAL A 70 -3.73 20.36 4.87
C VAL A 70 -4.84 19.33 5.06
N ARG A 71 -6.07 19.85 5.16
CA ARG A 71 -7.31 19.09 5.33
C ARG A 71 -8.50 19.83 4.70
N ALA A 72 -9.69 19.23 4.72
CA ALA A 72 -10.92 19.88 4.26
C ALA A 72 -11.14 21.22 5.00
N GLY A 73 -11.20 22.32 4.24
CA GLY A 73 -11.35 23.68 4.78
C GLY A 73 -10.11 24.26 5.48
N GLY A 74 -8.96 23.56 5.43
CA GLY A 74 -7.69 24.04 5.96
C GLY A 74 -6.81 24.75 4.92
N SER A 75 -5.59 25.07 5.29
CA SER A 75 -4.60 25.78 4.45
C SER A 75 -3.95 24.86 3.39
N PRO A 76 -3.47 25.39 2.25
CA PRO A 76 -2.64 24.61 1.31
C PRO A 76 -1.26 24.28 1.91
N PRO A 77 -0.52 23.32 1.32
CA PRO A 77 0.87 23.05 1.68
C PRO A 77 1.72 24.32 1.69
N ALA A 78 2.44 24.58 2.78
CA ALA A 78 3.30 25.75 2.92
C ALA A 78 4.77 25.34 2.82
N LEU A 79 5.53 26.00 1.94
CA LEU A 79 6.99 25.82 1.88
C LEU A 79 7.61 26.44 3.15
N MET A 80 8.32 25.62 3.93
CA MET A 80 9.04 26.03 5.14
C MET A 80 10.47 26.43 4.80
N SER A 81 11.17 25.56 4.09
CA SER A 81 12.58 25.76 3.78
C SER A 81 12.97 25.06 2.48
N ARG A 82 14.06 25.56 1.90
CA ARG A 82 14.72 24.98 0.73
C ARG A 82 16.22 25.06 0.97
N THR A 83 16.87 23.92 0.99
CA THR A 83 18.32 23.81 1.14
C THR A 83 18.93 23.42 -0.21
N PRO A 84 19.59 24.36 -0.92
CA PRO A 84 20.16 24.10 -2.23
C PRO A 84 21.28 23.04 -2.22
N ASN A 85 21.56 22.44 -3.38
CA ASN A 85 22.63 21.47 -3.60
C ASN A 85 22.50 20.18 -2.77
N MET A 86 21.28 19.84 -2.36
CA MET A 86 20.96 18.65 -1.58
C MET A 86 19.99 17.78 -2.36
N HIS A 87 20.53 16.88 -3.17
CA HIS A 87 19.80 16.02 -4.10
C HIS A 87 19.93 14.58 -3.64
N TYR A 88 18.81 13.94 -3.35
CA TYR A 88 18.75 12.68 -2.64
C TYR A 88 17.80 11.71 -3.31
N ARG A 89 18.28 10.48 -3.52
CA ARG A 89 17.47 9.42 -4.14
C ARG A 89 16.54 8.74 -3.14
N ARG A 90 17.04 8.53 -1.92
CA ARG A 90 16.32 7.85 -0.85
C ARG A 90 16.36 8.71 0.40
N LEU A 91 15.21 8.84 1.03
CA LEU A 91 15.04 9.57 2.27
C LEU A 91 14.32 8.65 3.26
N ALA A 92 14.85 8.58 4.47
CA ALA A 92 14.19 7.95 5.61
C ALA A 92 14.22 8.92 6.78
N VAL A 93 13.24 8.85 7.68
CA VAL A 93 13.13 9.77 8.81
C VAL A 93 12.91 9.02 10.12
N ASN A 94 13.54 9.50 11.19
CA ASN A 94 13.29 9.07 12.54
C ASN A 94 13.33 10.28 13.48
N GLY A 95 12.18 10.59 14.07
CA GLY A 95 12.02 11.83 14.84
C GLY A 95 12.35 13.05 13.98
N SER A 96 13.37 13.81 14.38
CA SER A 96 13.87 14.99 13.67
C SER A 96 15.06 14.71 12.76
N ILE A 97 15.52 13.47 12.61
CA ILE A 97 16.67 13.14 11.77
C ILE A 97 16.20 12.52 10.47
N VAL A 98 16.58 13.13 9.35
CA VAL A 98 16.42 12.57 8.01
C VAL A 98 17.75 11.97 7.58
N ALA A 99 17.75 10.68 7.26
CA ALA A 99 18.84 10.02 6.57
C ALA A 99 18.58 10.11 5.06
N ALA A 100 19.54 10.68 4.34
CA ALA A 100 19.38 11.07 2.95
C ALA A 100 20.51 10.50 2.09
N LEU A 101 20.18 9.53 1.25
CA LEU A 101 21.14 8.90 0.34
C LEU A 101 21.40 9.81 -0.85
N PHE A 102 22.62 10.35 -0.92
CA PHE A 102 23.12 11.12 -2.04
C PHE A 102 23.60 10.17 -3.12
N PRO A 103 22.95 10.06 -4.30
CA PRO A 103 23.36 9.13 -5.34
C PRO A 103 24.63 9.61 -6.06
N ALA A 104 25.47 8.66 -6.50
CA ALA A 104 26.51 8.95 -7.49
C ALA A 104 25.92 9.01 -8.92
N THR A 105 24.93 8.16 -9.16
CA THR A 105 24.19 8.00 -10.41
C THR A 105 22.73 7.68 -10.08
N ASP A 106 21.84 7.87 -11.05
CA ASP A 106 20.42 7.56 -10.90
C ASP A 106 20.14 6.07 -10.68
N LEU A 107 21.08 5.18 -11.02
CA LEU A 107 20.94 3.73 -10.90
C LEU A 107 21.43 3.19 -9.54
N PRO A 108 20.82 2.11 -9.02
CA PRO A 108 21.40 1.37 -7.90
C PRO A 108 22.84 0.97 -8.18
N CYS A 109 23.66 0.99 -7.14
CA CYS A 109 25.02 0.48 -7.16
C CYS A 109 24.98 -1.04 -7.40
N ALA A 110 25.66 -1.48 -8.46
CA ALA A 110 25.78 -2.90 -8.79
C ALA A 110 27.06 -3.52 -8.18
N PRO A 111 27.07 -4.82 -7.86
CA PRO A 111 28.29 -5.51 -7.41
C PRO A 111 29.45 -5.32 -8.40
N GLY A 112 30.62 -4.95 -7.89
CA GLY A 112 31.81 -4.67 -8.72
C GLY A 112 31.83 -3.28 -9.37
N ALA A 113 30.75 -2.52 -9.33
CA ALA A 113 30.75 -1.11 -9.72
C ALA A 113 31.37 -0.28 -8.58
N GLY A 114 32.39 0.53 -8.89
CA GLY A 114 33.09 1.42 -7.95
C GLY A 114 32.24 2.64 -7.55
N CYS A 115 31.00 2.45 -7.14
CA CYS A 115 30.09 3.53 -6.81
C CYS A 115 30.52 4.23 -5.52
N GLN A 116 30.85 5.53 -5.65
CA GLN A 116 31.24 6.40 -4.55
C GLN A 116 30.07 7.33 -4.22
N ASN A 117 29.37 7.07 -3.12
CA ASN A 117 28.20 7.84 -2.70
C ASN A 117 28.16 7.99 -1.18
N SER A 118 27.15 8.66 -0.63
CA SER A 118 27.09 8.94 0.81
C SER A 118 25.67 9.02 1.35
N VAL A 119 25.50 8.81 2.65
CA VAL A 119 24.26 9.07 3.38
C VAL A 119 24.48 10.26 4.30
N ASP A 120 23.81 11.37 3.99
CA ASP A 120 23.80 12.54 4.85
C ASP A 120 22.77 12.37 5.97
N LEU A 121 23.11 12.81 7.18
CA LEU A 121 22.16 12.97 8.27
C LEU A 121 21.82 14.44 8.38
N ILE A 122 20.53 14.75 8.30
CA ILE A 122 20.00 16.11 8.33
C ILE A 122 19.09 16.23 9.55
N ASP A 123 19.42 17.14 10.45
CA ASP A 123 18.53 17.53 11.53
C ASP A 123 17.50 18.54 11.01
N VAL A 124 16.23 18.17 11.15
CA VAL A 124 15.04 18.97 10.80
C VAL A 124 14.23 19.36 12.04
N SER A 125 14.86 19.36 13.23
CA SER A 125 14.24 19.82 14.49
C SER A 125 13.72 21.26 14.38
N ASN A 126 14.43 22.10 13.63
CA ASN A 126 13.93 23.37 13.11
C ASN A 126 13.65 23.24 11.60
N PRO A 127 12.37 23.14 11.17
CA PRO A 127 12.03 22.94 9.75
C PRO A 127 12.33 24.16 8.87
N ASP A 128 12.52 25.35 9.45
CA ASP A 128 12.91 26.56 8.71
C ASP A 128 14.41 26.55 8.36
N VAL A 129 15.23 25.80 9.11
CA VAL A 129 16.69 25.74 8.94
C VAL A 129 17.19 24.30 9.10
N PRO A 130 16.99 23.42 8.11
CA PRO A 130 17.57 22.08 8.11
C PRO A 130 19.10 22.12 8.12
N VAL A 131 19.74 21.30 8.95
CA VAL A 131 21.20 21.28 9.09
C VAL A 131 21.74 19.87 8.84
N ARG A 132 22.70 19.74 7.92
CA ARG A 132 23.47 18.50 7.77
C ARG A 132 24.40 18.35 8.97
N VAL A 133 24.18 17.32 9.79
CA VAL A 133 24.92 17.05 11.03
C VAL A 133 26.02 16.00 10.87
N ALA A 134 25.90 15.09 9.89
CA ALA A 134 26.92 14.11 9.55
C ALA A 134 26.78 13.66 8.08
N SER A 135 27.82 13.00 7.57
CA SER A 135 27.80 12.32 6.26
C SER A 135 28.59 11.03 6.33
N LEU A 136 27.95 9.92 5.96
CA LEU A 136 28.52 8.57 5.95
C LEU A 136 28.86 8.19 4.50
N GLY A 137 30.13 8.32 4.13
CA GLY A 137 30.61 7.95 2.80
C GLY A 137 30.66 6.43 2.59
N SER A 138 30.45 5.99 1.35
CA SER A 138 30.42 4.59 0.96
C SER A 138 31.72 3.84 1.26
N GLY A 139 32.88 4.52 1.23
CA GLY A 139 34.16 4.04 1.78
C GLY A 139 34.44 2.55 1.53
N SER A 140 34.69 1.80 2.61
CA SER A 140 34.85 0.34 2.60
C SER A 140 33.53 -0.44 2.60
N PHE A 141 32.38 0.23 2.73
CA PHE A 141 31.04 -0.37 2.71
C PHE A 141 30.57 -0.76 1.30
N GLY A 142 31.23 -0.23 0.26
CA GLY A 142 30.77 -0.34 -1.11
C GLY A 142 29.60 0.60 -1.41
N GLY A 143 29.16 0.64 -2.67
CA GLY A 143 28.11 1.54 -3.11
C GLY A 143 26.80 1.33 -2.36
N LEU A 144 26.24 2.42 -1.82
CA LEU A 144 25.04 2.42 -0.98
C LEU A 144 23.78 2.51 -1.84
N ASN A 145 22.74 1.77 -1.50
CA ASN A 145 21.53 1.63 -2.31
C ASN A 145 20.27 2.18 -1.67
N ASP A 146 20.07 1.92 -0.39
CA ASP A 146 18.86 2.33 0.32
C ASP A 146 19.13 2.55 1.81
N VAL A 147 18.24 3.33 2.43
CA VAL A 147 18.30 3.71 3.85
C VAL A 147 16.94 3.52 4.51
N ALA A 148 16.94 3.03 5.74
CA ALA A 148 15.73 2.88 6.55
C ALA A 148 16.05 3.03 8.03
N PHE A 149 15.03 3.33 8.84
CA PHE A 149 15.14 3.34 10.30
C PHE A 149 14.35 2.20 10.91
N VAL A 150 14.98 1.47 11.84
CA VAL A 150 14.34 0.38 12.60
C VAL A 150 14.78 0.48 14.05
N ARG A 151 13.84 0.51 15.01
CA ARG A 151 14.14 0.64 16.46
C ARG A 151 15.06 1.82 16.82
N GLY A 152 14.96 2.94 16.11
CA GLY A 152 15.84 4.09 16.38
C GLY A 152 17.16 4.06 15.62
N ALA A 153 17.61 2.90 15.13
CA ALA A 153 18.89 2.77 14.44
C ALA A 153 18.74 2.96 12.94
N LEU A 154 19.79 3.50 12.32
CA LEU A 154 19.91 3.65 10.88
C LEU A 154 20.41 2.35 10.26
N VAL A 155 19.71 1.87 9.25
CA VAL A 155 20.11 0.73 8.44
C VAL A 155 20.42 1.23 7.03
N ILE A 156 21.58 0.84 6.52
CA ILE A 156 22.04 1.18 5.18
C ILE A 156 22.38 -0.12 4.46
N THR A 157 21.78 -0.36 3.29
CA THR A 157 22.14 -1.50 2.45
C THR A 157 22.90 -1.05 1.21
N GLY A 158 23.84 -1.87 0.76
CA GLY A 158 24.68 -1.58 -0.39
C GLY A 158 25.37 -2.83 -0.91
N THR A 159 26.32 -2.63 -1.83
CA THR A 159 27.02 -3.75 -2.51
C THR A 159 27.95 -4.53 -1.58
N GLY A 160 28.46 -3.92 -0.51
CA GLY A 160 29.30 -4.60 0.49
C GLY A 160 28.54 -5.24 1.65
N GLY A 161 27.21 -5.14 1.69
CA GLY A 161 26.37 -5.71 2.75
C GLY A 161 25.33 -4.74 3.30
N THR A 162 24.77 -5.09 4.45
CA THR A 162 23.83 -4.25 5.20
C THR A 162 24.44 -3.88 6.54
N PHE A 163 24.49 -2.58 6.81
CA PHE A 163 25.21 -1.97 7.92
C PHE A 163 24.21 -1.27 8.85
N VAL A 164 24.40 -1.45 10.16
CA VAL A 164 23.52 -0.88 11.18
C VAL A 164 24.32 0.11 12.03
N PHE A 165 23.76 1.30 12.22
CA PHE A 165 24.36 2.40 12.97
C PHE A 165 23.41 2.88 14.07
N ASP A 166 23.97 3.07 15.26
CA ASP A 166 23.34 3.88 16.29
C ASP A 166 23.48 5.36 15.92
N ILE A 167 22.35 6.06 15.94
CA ILE A 167 22.24 7.49 15.64
C ILE A 167 21.70 8.29 16.84
N SER A 168 21.78 7.73 18.05
CA SER A 168 21.44 8.43 19.30
C SER A 168 22.19 9.76 19.47
N THR A 169 23.41 9.85 18.94
CA THR A 169 24.16 11.10 18.68
C THR A 169 24.36 11.32 17.18
N PRO A 170 23.45 12.04 16.49
CA PRO A 170 23.44 12.15 15.03
C PRO A 170 24.69 12.76 14.39
N THR A 171 25.42 13.62 15.14
CA THR A 171 26.68 14.22 14.67
C THR A 171 27.84 13.21 14.65
N THR A 172 27.72 12.11 15.37
CA THR A 172 28.75 11.06 15.48
C THR A 172 28.09 9.67 15.47
N PRO A 173 27.56 9.21 14.32
CA PRO A 173 26.95 7.90 14.21
C PRO A 173 27.94 6.79 14.55
N ALA A 174 27.52 5.81 15.33
CA ALA A 174 28.35 4.68 15.75
C ALA A 174 27.92 3.40 15.02
N SER A 175 28.85 2.70 14.38
CA SER A 175 28.54 1.39 13.79
C SER A 175 28.25 0.37 14.89
N LEU A 176 27.10 -0.30 14.81
CA LEU A 176 26.73 -1.37 15.73
C LEU A 176 27.26 -2.71 15.23
N PHE A 177 26.86 -3.10 14.02
CA PHE A 177 27.32 -4.30 13.34
C PHE A 177 26.92 -4.27 11.85
N SER A 178 27.37 -5.27 11.11
CA SER A 178 27.02 -5.48 9.70
C SER A 178 26.70 -6.93 9.42
N VAL A 179 25.86 -7.19 8.42
CA VAL A 179 25.63 -8.51 7.84
C VAL A 179 26.07 -8.50 6.39
N ALA A 180 26.67 -9.60 5.92
CA ALA A 180 27.17 -9.77 4.55
C ALA A 180 26.05 -9.98 3.51
N THR A 181 24.85 -9.47 3.79
CA THR A 181 23.69 -9.53 2.89
C THR A 181 23.58 -8.20 2.15
N PRO A 182 23.95 -8.15 0.86
CA PRO A 182 23.76 -6.96 0.05
C PRO A 182 22.29 -6.82 -0.38
N GLY A 183 21.88 -5.58 -0.63
CA GLY A 183 20.54 -5.25 -1.10
C GLY A 183 20.53 -4.02 -2.01
N THR A 184 19.49 -3.90 -2.81
CA THR A 184 19.15 -2.70 -3.60
C THR A 184 18.01 -1.89 -2.97
N PHE A 185 17.23 -2.49 -2.06
CA PHE A 185 16.17 -1.81 -1.32
C PHE A 185 15.95 -2.40 0.08
N LEU A 186 15.32 -1.60 0.93
CA LEU A 186 14.90 -1.95 2.29
C LEU A 186 13.38 -1.74 2.43
N ALA A 187 12.74 -2.58 3.25
CA ALA A 187 11.40 -2.33 3.77
C ALA A 187 11.35 -2.67 5.26
N THR A 188 10.63 -1.88 6.04
CA THR A 188 10.55 -2.05 7.49
C THR A 188 9.21 -1.56 8.05
N ASP A 189 8.81 -2.12 9.18
CA ASP A 189 7.73 -1.63 10.03
C ASP A 189 8.20 -0.54 11.02
N GLY A 190 9.50 -0.26 11.06
CA GLY A 190 10.13 0.64 12.02
C GLY A 190 10.37 0.03 13.40
N SER A 191 9.88 -1.20 13.66
CA SER A 191 9.87 -1.84 14.98
C SER A 191 10.66 -3.14 15.05
N ASN A 192 10.31 -4.18 14.31
CA ASN A 192 10.88 -5.52 14.51
C ASN A 192 11.00 -6.33 13.24
N LEU A 193 10.61 -5.78 12.08
CA LEU A 193 10.80 -6.40 10.78
C LEU A 193 11.67 -5.52 9.89
N LEU A 194 12.59 -6.18 9.21
CA LEU A 194 13.46 -5.57 8.22
C LEU A 194 13.63 -6.54 7.06
N ALA A 195 13.17 -6.14 5.89
CA ALA A 195 13.39 -6.84 4.64
C ALA A 195 14.56 -6.19 3.89
N VAL A 196 15.53 -7.01 3.49
CA VAL A 196 16.65 -6.62 2.61
C VAL A 196 16.43 -7.30 1.27
N GLY A 197 16.14 -6.50 0.25
CA GLY A 197 15.76 -6.99 -1.08
C GLY A 197 16.78 -6.67 -2.15
N ASN A 198 16.84 -7.52 -3.17
CA ASN A 198 17.52 -7.30 -4.44
C ASN A 198 16.63 -7.83 -5.58
N ASP A 199 17.11 -7.73 -6.82
CA ASP A 199 16.36 -8.09 -8.02
C ASP A 199 15.77 -9.52 -7.99
N THR A 200 16.38 -10.47 -7.27
CA THR A 200 15.98 -11.90 -7.32
C THR A 200 15.42 -12.44 -6.01
N SER A 201 15.67 -11.74 -4.89
CA SER A 201 15.35 -12.25 -3.56
C SER A 201 15.08 -11.14 -2.55
N ILE A 202 14.26 -11.47 -1.54
CA ILE A 202 14.06 -10.65 -0.35
C ILE A 202 14.33 -11.49 0.88
N LEU A 203 15.36 -11.14 1.65
CA LEU A 203 15.67 -11.77 2.93
C LEU A 203 15.08 -10.91 4.06
N THR A 204 14.12 -11.49 4.77
CA THR A 204 13.43 -10.84 5.89
C THR A 204 14.07 -11.24 7.21
N TYR A 205 14.27 -10.25 8.08
CA TYR A 205 14.85 -10.38 9.39
C TYR A 205 13.85 -9.99 10.47
N SER A 206 13.83 -10.78 11.53
CA SER A 206 13.36 -10.31 12.84
C SER A 206 14.46 -9.49 13.50
N VAL A 207 14.10 -8.30 13.96
CA VAL A 207 14.98 -7.33 14.61
C VAL A 207 14.65 -7.28 16.09
N SER A 208 15.66 -7.44 16.95
CA SER A 208 15.47 -7.45 18.40
C SER A 208 16.45 -6.56 19.16
N GLY A 209 16.04 -6.15 20.36
CA GLY A 209 16.91 -5.52 21.36
C GLY A 209 16.14 -4.83 22.49
N VAL A 210 16.73 -4.87 23.69
CA VAL A 210 16.08 -4.43 24.95
C VAL A 210 16.12 -2.90 25.10
N SER A 211 17.19 -2.27 24.61
CA SER A 211 17.42 -0.81 24.66
C SER A 211 17.92 -0.27 23.31
N GLY A 212 17.34 -0.76 22.22
CA GLY A 212 17.74 -0.39 20.85
C GLY A 212 17.81 -1.59 19.91
N PHE A 213 18.57 -1.45 18.84
CA PHE A 213 18.84 -2.49 17.86
C PHE A 213 20.06 -3.31 18.32
N SER A 214 19.89 -4.59 18.65
CA SER A 214 21.02 -5.46 19.06
C SER A 214 21.26 -6.67 18.17
N SER A 215 20.26 -7.16 17.42
CA SER A 215 20.45 -8.29 16.52
C SER A 215 19.46 -8.32 15.36
N MET A 216 19.89 -8.94 14.27
CA MET A 216 19.06 -9.33 13.13
C MET A 216 19.11 -10.85 12.98
N THR A 217 17.95 -11.49 12.95
CA THR A 217 17.85 -12.95 12.73
C THR A 217 17.03 -13.19 11.47
N PRO A 218 17.58 -13.88 10.43
CA PRO A 218 16.83 -14.18 9.23
C PRO A 218 15.65 -15.10 9.57
N ILE A 219 14.46 -14.76 9.07
CA ILE A 219 13.23 -15.53 9.31
C ILE A 219 12.64 -16.10 8.02
N ALA A 220 12.86 -15.46 6.86
CA ALA A 220 12.32 -15.91 5.59
C ALA A 220 13.14 -15.40 4.40
N LEU A 221 13.39 -16.26 3.43
CA LEU A 221 13.97 -15.90 2.13
C LEU A 221 12.89 -16.06 1.06
N HIS A 222 12.50 -14.97 0.43
CA HIS A 222 11.53 -14.96 -0.66
C HIS A 222 12.27 -14.87 -1.99
N THR A 223 11.82 -15.63 -2.98
CA THR A 223 12.40 -15.64 -4.34
C THR A 223 11.29 -15.59 -5.38
N LEU A 224 11.65 -15.32 -6.62
CA LEU A 224 10.72 -15.27 -7.75
C LEU A 224 10.48 -16.62 -8.44
N ALA A 225 11.06 -17.72 -7.95
CA ALA A 225 11.10 -19.00 -8.65
C ALA A 225 9.71 -19.61 -8.96
N THR A 226 8.69 -19.22 -8.21
CA THR A 226 7.31 -19.70 -8.33
C THR A 226 6.40 -18.75 -9.10
N LEU A 227 6.84 -17.51 -9.34
CA LEU A 227 6.04 -16.49 -10.03
C LEU A 227 6.06 -16.74 -11.54
N GLN A 228 4.89 -17.03 -12.12
CA GLN A 228 4.73 -17.16 -13.56
C GLN A 228 3.99 -15.93 -14.10
N MET A 229 4.71 -15.07 -14.83
CA MET A 229 4.09 -14.03 -15.64
C MET A 229 3.78 -14.60 -17.03
N GLU A 230 2.73 -14.09 -17.69
CA GLU A 230 2.27 -14.59 -18.99
C GLU A 230 3.32 -14.47 -20.11
N HIS A 231 4.36 -13.68 -19.89
CA HIS A 231 5.38 -13.35 -20.86
C HIS A 231 6.74 -13.95 -20.48
N SER A 232 7.54 -14.30 -21.49
CA SER A 232 8.86 -14.93 -21.33
C SER A 232 9.98 -13.98 -20.91
N ASN A 233 9.66 -12.75 -20.51
CA ASN A 233 10.66 -11.77 -20.10
C ASN A 233 11.19 -12.08 -18.69
N PRO A 234 12.43 -11.68 -18.37
CA PRO A 234 12.95 -11.77 -17.02
C PRO A 234 12.09 -10.95 -16.05
N ILE A 235 11.85 -11.49 -14.87
CA ILE A 235 11.16 -10.80 -13.78
C ILE A 235 12.16 -10.45 -12.68
N MET A 236 11.91 -9.35 -11.97
CA MET A 236 12.71 -8.92 -10.84
C MET A 236 11.86 -8.25 -9.78
N PHE A 237 12.26 -8.34 -8.51
CA PHE A 237 11.64 -7.54 -7.47
C PHE A 237 11.87 -6.06 -7.78
N HIS A 238 10.78 -5.29 -7.75
CA HIS A 238 10.86 -3.85 -7.86
C HIS A 238 11.67 -3.32 -6.66
N PRO A 239 12.48 -2.27 -6.80
CA PRO A 239 13.27 -1.67 -5.71
C PRO A 239 12.46 -1.02 -4.59
N GLN A 240 11.18 -1.34 -4.45
CA GLN A 240 10.30 -0.79 -3.43
C GLN A 240 9.37 -1.90 -2.93
N ALA A 241 9.24 -1.96 -1.62
CA ALA A 241 8.31 -2.83 -0.91
C ALA A 241 7.81 -2.08 0.31
N ALA A 242 6.70 -2.53 0.89
CA ALA A 242 6.13 -1.97 2.10
C ALA A 242 5.81 -3.09 3.09
N ILE A 243 5.87 -2.78 4.38
CA ILE A 243 5.37 -3.68 5.42
C ILE A 243 4.06 -3.11 5.94
N ASP A 244 2.98 -3.89 5.82
CA ASP A 244 1.75 -3.63 6.55
C ASP A 244 1.96 -4.03 8.01
N VAL A 245 2.16 -3.02 8.86
CA VAL A 245 2.42 -3.21 10.29
C VAL A 245 1.22 -3.85 11.01
N GLN A 246 -0.02 -3.60 10.56
CA GLN A 246 -1.21 -4.11 11.25
C GLN A 246 -1.35 -5.62 11.08
N ASN A 247 -1.02 -6.11 9.89
CA ASN A 247 -1.16 -7.52 9.54
C ASN A 247 0.18 -8.27 9.49
N ALA A 248 1.31 -7.59 9.76
CA ALA A 248 2.66 -8.11 9.59
C ALA A 248 2.90 -8.75 8.22
N HIS A 249 2.45 -8.07 7.16
CA HIS A 249 2.62 -8.53 5.77
C HIS A 249 3.72 -7.73 5.08
N LEU A 250 4.62 -8.41 4.38
CA LEU A 250 5.48 -7.77 3.40
C LEU A 250 4.78 -7.75 2.05
N ILE A 251 4.59 -6.56 1.51
CA ILE A 251 4.04 -6.33 0.18
C ILE A 251 5.21 -5.96 -0.74
N ALA A 252 5.56 -6.88 -1.63
CA ALA A 252 6.60 -6.70 -2.62
C ALA A 252 5.97 -6.50 -4.00
N MET A 253 6.53 -5.56 -4.75
CA MET A 253 6.23 -5.39 -6.15
C MET A 253 7.23 -6.19 -6.99
N VAL A 254 6.77 -6.69 -8.13
CA VAL A 254 7.61 -7.41 -9.09
C VAL A 254 7.39 -6.81 -10.47
N ASP A 255 8.49 -6.47 -11.13
CA ASP A 255 8.49 -5.96 -12.49
C ASP A 255 8.85 -7.08 -13.46
N GLU A 256 8.13 -7.15 -14.57
CA GLU A 256 8.65 -7.73 -15.79
C GLU A 256 9.67 -6.74 -16.38
N ARG A 257 10.87 -7.19 -16.76
CA ARG A 257 11.90 -6.30 -17.31
C ARG A 257 11.94 -6.42 -18.82
N ASP A 258 11.76 -5.31 -19.53
CA ASP A 258 11.94 -5.29 -20.98
C ASP A 258 13.44 -5.48 -21.29
N PRO A 259 13.82 -6.51 -22.08
CA PRO A 259 15.23 -6.80 -22.37
C PRO A 259 15.90 -5.74 -23.26
N GLN A 260 15.14 -4.87 -23.93
CA GLN A 260 15.63 -3.79 -24.79
C GLN A 260 15.73 -2.46 -24.04
N THR A 261 14.71 -2.08 -23.26
CA THR A 261 14.69 -0.79 -22.56
C THR A 261 15.22 -0.86 -21.13
N LEU A 262 15.30 -2.07 -20.55
CA LEU A 262 15.63 -2.33 -19.15
C LEU A 262 14.67 -1.67 -18.14
N LEU A 263 13.56 -1.12 -18.63
CA LEU A 263 12.47 -0.55 -17.84
C LEU A 263 11.45 -1.64 -17.46
N PRO A 264 10.58 -1.38 -16.46
CA PRO A 264 9.40 -2.20 -16.23
C PRO A 264 8.57 -2.31 -17.50
N ALA A 265 8.20 -3.54 -17.87
CA ALA A 265 7.52 -3.89 -19.10
C ALA A 265 5.99 -3.86 -18.91
N ARG A 266 5.27 -4.53 -19.82
CA ARG A 266 3.81 -4.51 -19.93
C ARG A 266 3.07 -5.17 -18.78
N THR A 267 3.74 -5.93 -17.92
CA THR A 267 3.14 -6.54 -16.74
C THR A 267 3.93 -6.20 -15.49
N PHE A 268 3.19 -6.10 -14.39
CA PHE A 268 3.74 -6.00 -13.04
C PHE A 268 2.95 -6.95 -12.15
N ALA A 269 3.55 -7.39 -11.06
CA ALA A 269 2.86 -8.21 -10.06
C ALA A 269 3.04 -7.69 -8.64
N PHE A 270 2.13 -8.11 -7.77
CA PHE A 270 2.27 -7.99 -6.33
C PHE A 270 2.38 -9.37 -5.70
N ASP A 271 3.36 -9.52 -4.82
CA ASP A 271 3.45 -10.62 -3.87
C ASP A 271 3.21 -10.09 -2.46
N VAL A 272 2.34 -10.76 -1.71
CA VAL A 272 2.14 -10.48 -0.29
C VAL A 272 2.58 -11.68 0.54
N PHE A 273 3.54 -11.48 1.43
CA PHE A 273 4.07 -12.50 2.33
C PHE A 273 3.56 -12.28 3.76
N ASP A 274 2.96 -13.29 4.36
CA ASP A 274 2.38 -13.21 5.71
C ASP A 274 3.27 -13.84 6.77
N TYR A 275 3.67 -13.05 7.77
CA TYR A 275 4.48 -13.50 8.89
C TYR A 275 3.68 -13.84 10.15
N THR A 276 2.37 -13.65 10.15
CA THR A 276 1.48 -14.08 11.25
C THR A 276 1.17 -15.58 11.19
N ALA A 277 1.20 -16.16 9.99
CA ALA A 277 1.05 -17.59 9.79
C ALA A 277 2.31 -18.35 10.22
N SER A 278 2.15 -19.44 10.97
CA SER A 278 3.28 -20.31 11.32
C SER A 278 3.95 -20.85 10.06
N MET A 279 5.24 -20.50 9.88
CA MET A 279 6.07 -20.98 8.79
C MET A 279 6.59 -22.38 9.12
N PHE A 280 6.23 -23.36 8.28
CA PHE A 280 6.83 -24.70 8.31
C PHE A 280 7.95 -24.77 7.27
N GLU A 281 8.93 -25.63 7.51
CA GLU A 281 10.02 -25.86 6.55
C GLU A 281 9.47 -26.26 5.17
N GLY A 282 9.86 -25.52 4.13
CA GLY A 282 9.40 -25.73 2.75
C GLY A 282 8.06 -25.06 2.37
N ARG A 283 7.43 -24.30 3.28
CA ARG A 283 6.22 -23.51 2.96
C ARG A 283 6.58 -22.09 2.52
N ASP A 284 6.07 -21.66 1.36
CA ASP A 284 6.14 -20.27 0.91
C ASP A 284 5.09 -19.43 1.67
N PRO A 285 5.46 -18.34 2.39
CA PRO A 285 4.52 -17.48 3.10
C PRO A 285 3.71 -16.56 2.16
N ARG A 286 3.90 -16.66 0.85
CA ARG A 286 3.11 -15.94 -0.15
C ARG A 286 1.62 -16.29 -0.01
N MET A 287 0.81 -15.27 0.29
CA MET A 287 -0.63 -15.38 0.46
C MET A 287 -1.42 -14.90 -0.73
N TYR A 288 -0.84 -13.98 -1.51
CA TYR A 288 -1.52 -13.35 -2.62
C TYR A 288 -0.52 -12.98 -3.70
N GLU A 289 -0.93 -13.27 -4.92
CA GLU A 289 -0.21 -12.96 -6.14
C GLU A 289 -1.23 -12.35 -7.11
N GLN A 290 -0.92 -11.17 -7.62
CA GLN A 290 -1.73 -10.53 -8.65
C GLN A 290 -0.83 -9.96 -9.72
N VAL A 291 -0.98 -10.46 -10.94
CA VAL A 291 -0.40 -9.86 -12.14
C VAL A 291 -1.40 -8.88 -12.72
N SER A 292 -0.96 -7.71 -13.17
CA SER A 292 -1.80 -6.90 -14.05
C SER A 292 -0.96 -6.18 -15.11
N TYR A 293 -1.64 -5.69 -16.14
CA TYR A 293 -0.98 -4.99 -17.23
C TYR A 293 -0.71 -3.52 -16.87
N THR A 294 0.42 -3.01 -17.32
CA THR A 294 0.81 -1.59 -17.27
C THR A 294 0.45 -0.88 -18.58
N GLN A 295 0.36 0.45 -18.53
CA GLN A 295 0.17 1.25 -19.74
C GLN A 295 1.53 1.55 -20.39
N GLY A 296 2.04 0.63 -21.21
CA GLY A 296 3.39 0.76 -21.80
C GLY A 296 4.49 0.45 -20.77
N ASP A 297 5.66 1.09 -20.90
CA ASP A 297 6.80 0.89 -19.99
C ASP A 297 6.67 1.81 -18.76
N GLU A 298 5.55 1.70 -18.06
CA GLU A 298 5.22 2.56 -16.92
C GLU A 298 5.81 2.03 -15.62
N VAL A 299 6.52 2.90 -14.88
CA VAL A 299 6.99 2.59 -13.51
C VAL A 299 5.91 2.88 -12.48
N LYS A 300 5.79 2.01 -11.48
CA LYS A 300 4.87 2.18 -10.35
C LYS A 300 5.65 2.41 -9.08
N TYR A 301 5.18 3.33 -8.25
CA TYR A 301 5.90 3.75 -7.07
C TYR A 301 5.09 3.59 -5.79
N ASN A 302 5.83 3.33 -4.71
CA ASN A 302 5.42 3.45 -3.31
C ASN A 302 4.13 2.67 -2.99
N PRO A 303 4.21 1.33 -2.90
CA PRO A 303 3.07 0.54 -2.45
C PRO A 303 2.68 0.98 -1.04
N LEU A 304 1.40 1.30 -0.84
CA LEU A 304 0.83 1.66 0.45
C LEU A 304 -0.36 0.76 0.76
N PRO A 305 -0.27 -0.12 1.78
CA PRO A 305 -1.43 -0.83 2.29
C PRO A 305 -2.41 0.12 2.97
N VAL A 306 -3.69 0.05 2.59
CA VAL A 306 -4.81 0.78 3.17
C VAL A 306 -6.02 -0.15 3.23
N GLY A 307 -6.31 -0.67 4.42
CA GLY A 307 -7.37 -1.68 4.57
C GLY A 307 -7.04 -2.92 3.72
N PRO A 308 -8.00 -3.44 2.93
CA PRO A 308 -7.78 -4.61 2.07
C PRO A 308 -7.09 -4.29 0.73
N PHE A 309 -6.63 -3.06 0.52
CA PHE A 309 -6.05 -2.63 -0.75
C PHE A 309 -4.58 -2.24 -0.58
N VAL A 310 -3.80 -2.46 -1.63
CA VAL A 310 -2.51 -1.84 -1.84
C VAL A 310 -2.66 -0.80 -2.92
N TYR A 311 -2.39 0.45 -2.57
CA TYR A 311 -2.38 1.56 -3.51
C TYR A 311 -0.96 1.81 -4.01
N VAL A 312 -0.83 2.08 -5.31
CA VAL A 312 0.42 2.54 -5.93
C VAL A 312 0.16 3.73 -6.82
N VAL A 313 1.22 4.45 -7.17
CA VAL A 313 1.16 5.56 -8.13
C VAL A 313 1.94 5.18 -9.37
N GLY A 314 1.26 5.00 -10.49
CA GLY A 314 1.86 4.90 -11.81
C GLY A 314 2.17 6.27 -12.40
N GLU A 315 3.26 6.39 -13.16
CA GLU A 315 3.67 7.63 -13.81
C GLU A 315 2.64 8.16 -14.82
N LEU A 316 1.98 7.25 -15.56
CA LEU A 316 1.03 7.57 -16.62
C LEU A 316 -0.41 7.44 -16.13
N THR A 317 -0.70 6.38 -15.39
CA THR A 317 -2.03 5.98 -14.95
C THR A 317 -2.44 6.63 -13.63
N GLY A 318 -1.49 7.17 -12.86
CA GLY A 318 -1.75 7.80 -11.57
C GLY A 318 -2.07 6.81 -10.47
N LEU A 319 -2.99 7.18 -9.58
CA LEU A 319 -3.37 6.35 -8.45
C LEU A 319 -4.09 5.08 -8.93
N GLN A 320 -3.54 3.94 -8.58
CA GLN A 320 -4.14 2.62 -8.83
C GLN A 320 -4.28 1.86 -7.52
N SER A 321 -5.33 1.04 -7.46
CA SER A 321 -5.59 0.15 -6.35
C SER A 321 -5.46 -1.30 -6.79
N TYR A 322 -4.79 -2.09 -5.97
CA TYR A 322 -4.67 -3.53 -6.10
C TYR A 322 -5.26 -4.16 -4.86
N GLY A 323 -5.91 -5.30 -5.02
CA GLY A 323 -6.37 -6.05 -3.85
C GLY A 323 -5.15 -6.58 -3.12
N ALA A 324 -5.10 -6.48 -1.81
CA ALA A 324 -4.15 -7.26 -1.01
C ALA A 324 -4.94 -8.18 -0.07
N CYS A 325 -4.53 -9.45 -0.04
CA CYS A 325 -4.91 -10.50 0.90
C CYS A 325 -6.31 -10.39 1.53
N GLY A 326 -7.27 -11.15 0.99
CA GLY A 326 -8.65 -11.18 1.50
C GLY A 326 -9.69 -10.67 0.52
N GLN A 327 -9.39 -10.72 -0.79
CA GLN A 327 -10.36 -10.44 -1.85
C GLN A 327 -11.67 -11.17 -1.56
N MET A 328 -12.68 -10.42 -1.20
CA MET A 328 -14.05 -10.91 -1.20
C MET A 328 -14.59 -10.67 -2.59
N ALA A 329 -14.88 -11.76 -3.30
CA ALA A 329 -15.62 -11.71 -4.54
C ALA A 329 -17.03 -12.20 -4.27
N GLY A 330 -18.02 -11.59 -4.89
CA GLY A 330 -19.39 -12.04 -4.72
C GLY A 330 -20.33 -11.37 -5.69
N ARG A 331 -21.61 -11.65 -5.49
CA ARG A 331 -22.67 -11.09 -6.32
C ARG A 331 -23.90 -10.83 -5.48
N ILE A 332 -24.58 -9.72 -5.80
CA ILE A 332 -25.97 -9.50 -5.41
C ILE A 332 -26.83 -10.15 -6.49
N GLU A 333 -27.61 -11.13 -6.10
CA GLU A 333 -28.56 -11.83 -6.97
C GLU A 333 -29.92 -11.19 -6.78
N TRP A 334 -30.20 -10.22 -7.64
CA TRP A 334 -31.47 -9.53 -7.67
C TRP A 334 -31.91 -9.28 -9.12
N ASP A 335 -33.00 -9.95 -9.50
CA ASP A 335 -33.52 -9.95 -10.87
C ASP A 335 -34.31 -8.70 -11.25
N SER A 336 -35.11 -8.11 -10.35
CA SER A 336 -35.93 -6.91 -10.64
C SER A 336 -36.65 -6.33 -9.40
N THR A 337 -36.90 -5.02 -9.38
CA THR A 337 -37.84 -4.37 -8.43
C THR A 337 -39.31 -4.68 -8.70
N ALA A 338 -39.67 -5.08 -9.92
CA ALA A 338 -41.06 -5.36 -10.29
C ALA A 338 -41.63 -6.64 -9.64
N ALA A 339 -40.78 -7.50 -9.09
CA ALA A 339 -41.14 -8.77 -8.47
C ALA A 339 -41.21 -8.72 -6.92
N LEU A 340 -41.15 -7.53 -6.32
CA LEU A 340 -41.15 -7.40 -4.85
C LEU A 340 -42.57 -7.50 -4.26
N PRO A 341 -42.83 -8.41 -3.30
CA PRO A 341 -44.05 -8.36 -2.53
C PRO A 341 -44.01 -7.20 -1.52
N CYS A 342 -45.11 -6.47 -1.39
CA CYS A 342 -45.20 -5.39 -0.39
C CYS A 342 -45.08 -5.95 1.03
N GLY A 343 -44.40 -5.23 1.92
CA GLY A 343 -44.11 -5.64 3.29
C GLY A 343 -42.75 -6.32 3.50
N GLY A 344 -41.97 -6.53 2.44
CA GLY A 344 -40.59 -7.00 2.54
C GLY A 344 -40.09 -7.71 1.29
N ALA A 345 -38.93 -7.27 0.79
CA ALA A 345 -38.13 -7.93 -0.23
C ALA A 345 -37.09 -8.86 0.40
N GLU A 346 -36.85 -10.03 -0.20
CA GLU A 346 -35.66 -10.83 0.10
C GLU A 346 -34.59 -10.52 -0.94
N ILE A 347 -33.45 -10.01 -0.50
CA ILE A 347 -32.25 -9.85 -1.32
C ILE A 347 -31.29 -10.98 -0.93
N HIS A 348 -30.70 -11.64 -1.91
CA HIS A 348 -29.74 -12.71 -1.67
C HIS A 348 -28.55 -12.59 -2.61
N GLY A 349 -27.59 -13.46 -2.39
CA GLY A 349 -26.41 -13.55 -3.22
C GLY A 349 -25.42 -14.54 -2.64
N TRP A 350 -24.17 -14.37 -3.06
CA TRP A 350 -23.07 -15.17 -2.57
C TRP A 350 -21.82 -14.31 -2.40
N VAL A 351 -20.91 -14.80 -1.57
CA VAL A 351 -19.60 -14.22 -1.32
C VAL A 351 -18.58 -15.35 -1.15
N THR A 352 -17.36 -15.14 -1.60
CA THR A 352 -16.23 -16.02 -1.40
C THR A 352 -15.00 -15.19 -1.09
N GLY A 353 -14.06 -15.75 -0.32
CA GLY A 353 -12.82 -15.08 0.04
C GLY A 353 -11.75 -16.08 0.45
N THR A 354 -10.49 -15.64 0.43
CA THR A 354 -9.34 -16.44 0.88
C THR A 354 -9.38 -16.68 2.39
N THR A 355 -9.96 -15.74 3.15
CA THR A 355 -10.31 -15.87 4.56
C THR A 355 -11.80 -16.17 4.71
N LYS A 356 -12.16 -16.89 5.78
CA LYS A 356 -13.57 -17.21 6.06
C LYS A 356 -14.35 -15.91 6.28
N ILE A 357 -15.45 -15.74 5.55
CA ILE A 357 -16.35 -14.60 5.76
C ILE A 357 -17.13 -14.79 7.07
N ALA A 358 -17.06 -13.79 7.93
CA ALA A 358 -17.68 -13.75 9.25
C ALA A 358 -19.07 -13.07 9.22
N SER A 359 -19.27 -12.07 8.36
CA SER A 359 -20.56 -11.41 8.16
C SER A 359 -20.69 -10.75 6.79
N VAL A 360 -21.92 -10.54 6.34
CA VAL A 360 -22.26 -9.70 5.18
C VAL A 360 -23.28 -8.65 5.64
N GLU A 361 -23.12 -7.42 5.21
CA GLU A 361 -24.02 -6.29 5.47
C GLU A 361 -24.42 -5.62 4.15
N LEU A 362 -25.68 -5.23 4.01
CA LEU A 362 -26.17 -4.53 2.83
C LEU A 362 -26.42 -3.05 3.12
N PHE A 363 -26.17 -2.22 2.10
CA PHE A 363 -26.39 -0.77 2.15
C PHE A 363 -27.20 -0.32 0.94
N LEU A 364 -28.06 0.68 1.13
CA LEU A 364 -28.78 1.41 0.08
C LEU A 364 -28.38 2.88 0.16
N ASP A 365 -27.72 3.40 -0.88
CA ASP A 365 -27.20 4.79 -0.97
C ASP A 365 -26.38 5.26 0.24
N GLY A 366 -25.81 4.31 0.99
CA GLY A 366 -25.02 4.57 2.20
C GLY A 366 -25.77 4.37 3.52
N GLY A 367 -27.10 4.23 3.49
CA GLY A 367 -27.86 3.76 4.65
C GLY A 367 -27.73 2.25 4.81
N SER A 368 -27.40 1.77 6.01
CA SER A 368 -27.38 0.34 6.30
C SER A 368 -28.80 -0.25 6.25
N LEU A 369 -28.93 -1.38 5.56
CA LEU A 369 -30.12 -2.24 5.58
C LEU A 369 -30.01 -3.36 6.63
N GLY A 370 -28.84 -3.49 7.27
CA GLY A 370 -28.55 -4.46 8.32
C GLY A 370 -27.76 -5.69 7.85
N PRO A 371 -27.46 -6.60 8.79
CA PRO A 371 -26.68 -7.81 8.51
C PRO A 371 -27.51 -8.87 7.79
N ALA A 372 -26.88 -9.55 6.84
CA ALA A 372 -27.42 -10.70 6.15
C ALA A 372 -27.20 -11.99 6.97
N SER A 373 -28.12 -12.94 6.78
CA SER A 373 -27.98 -14.31 7.29
C SER A 373 -27.27 -15.19 6.28
N PHE A 374 -26.34 -16.03 6.74
CA PHE A 374 -25.72 -17.03 5.89
C PHE A 374 -26.63 -18.24 5.69
N ASN A 375 -26.58 -18.78 4.48
CA ASN A 375 -27.20 -20.04 4.13
C ASN A 375 -26.13 -21.15 4.16
N ASN A 376 -26.44 -22.25 4.84
CA ASN A 376 -25.54 -23.40 4.95
C ASN A 376 -25.61 -24.34 3.74
N VAL A 377 -26.44 -24.04 2.74
CA VAL A 377 -26.48 -24.79 1.48
C VAL A 377 -25.27 -24.41 0.62
N PRO A 378 -24.37 -25.36 0.29
CA PRO A 378 -23.23 -25.09 -0.56
C PRO A 378 -23.67 -24.67 -1.98
N ARG A 379 -23.09 -23.59 -2.50
CA ARG A 379 -23.32 -23.11 -3.87
C ARG A 379 -22.34 -23.75 -4.85
N THR A 380 -22.63 -24.98 -5.27
CA THR A 380 -21.80 -25.74 -6.22
C THR A 380 -21.91 -25.24 -7.66
N ASP A 381 -22.87 -24.35 -7.93
CA ASP A 381 -23.11 -23.70 -9.22
C ASP A 381 -22.07 -22.62 -9.55
N ILE A 382 -21.24 -22.21 -8.58
CA ILE A 382 -20.25 -21.14 -8.73
C ILE A 382 -18.87 -21.76 -8.78
N ALA A 383 -18.15 -21.51 -9.87
CA ALA A 383 -16.74 -21.89 -9.98
C ALA A 383 -15.89 -20.97 -9.09
N ALA A 384 -15.38 -21.51 -7.98
CA ALA A 384 -14.47 -20.80 -7.08
C ALA A 384 -13.39 -21.75 -6.53
N THR A 385 -12.19 -21.21 -6.32
CA THR A 385 -11.07 -21.91 -5.67
C THR A 385 -11.14 -21.84 -4.14
N THR A 386 -12.04 -21.01 -3.60
CA THR A 386 -12.28 -20.78 -2.18
C THR A 386 -13.75 -21.07 -1.82
N PRO A 387 -14.07 -21.41 -0.54
CA PRO A 387 -15.43 -21.75 -0.13
C PRO A 387 -16.43 -20.62 -0.36
N VAL A 388 -17.47 -20.89 -1.15
CA VAL A 388 -18.56 -19.95 -1.42
C VAL A 388 -19.62 -20.03 -0.32
N GLN A 389 -19.97 -18.87 0.26
CA GLN A 389 -21.06 -18.72 1.21
C GLN A 389 -22.24 -17.97 0.57
N GLY A 390 -23.41 -18.60 0.59
CA GLY A 390 -24.66 -17.91 0.24
C GLY A 390 -25.12 -17.01 1.39
N TRP A 391 -25.64 -15.83 1.07
CA TRP A 391 -26.20 -14.91 2.05
C TRP A 391 -27.57 -14.40 1.60
N ARG A 392 -28.41 -14.02 2.55
CA ARG A 392 -29.72 -13.40 2.29
C ARG A 392 -30.16 -12.47 3.40
N ILE A 393 -30.96 -11.48 3.06
CA ILE A 393 -31.53 -10.51 3.99
C ILE A 393 -32.98 -10.18 3.58
N SER A 394 -33.86 -10.04 4.57
CA SER A 394 -35.21 -9.52 4.36
C SER A 394 -35.25 -8.05 4.73
N VAL A 395 -35.62 -7.18 3.78
CA VAL A 395 -35.61 -5.73 3.92
C VAL A 395 -36.92 -5.13 3.40
N ASN A 396 -37.39 -4.03 3.98
CA ASN A 396 -38.53 -3.29 3.43
C ASN A 396 -38.04 -2.12 2.58
N LEU A 397 -38.41 -2.12 1.30
CA LEU A 397 -38.01 -1.11 0.30
C LEU A 397 -39.20 -0.35 -0.28
N ASP A 398 -40.39 -0.51 0.33
CA ASP A 398 -41.65 0.03 -0.19
C ASP A 398 -41.64 1.56 -0.21
N THR A 399 -40.90 2.19 0.71
CA THR A 399 -40.80 3.65 0.86
C THR A 399 -39.59 4.26 0.16
N THR A 400 -38.79 3.47 -0.57
CA THR A 400 -37.62 3.99 -1.30
C THR A 400 -38.07 5.02 -2.34
N GLY A 401 -37.34 6.14 -2.42
CA GLY A 401 -37.60 7.22 -3.37
C GLY A 401 -37.60 6.74 -4.83
N SER A 402 -38.19 7.54 -5.71
CA SER A 402 -38.11 7.27 -7.15
C SER A 402 -36.75 7.68 -7.70
N GLY A 403 -36.14 6.85 -8.55
CA GLY A 403 -34.86 7.16 -9.17
C GLY A 403 -33.93 5.95 -9.25
N GLU A 404 -32.69 6.21 -9.64
CA GLU A 404 -31.61 5.22 -9.55
C GLU A 404 -31.02 5.26 -8.15
N HIS A 405 -30.86 4.08 -7.56
CA HIS A 405 -30.29 3.87 -6.24
C HIS A 405 -29.19 2.80 -6.33
N LEU A 406 -28.19 2.88 -5.45
CA LEU A 406 -27.07 1.95 -5.41
C LEU A 406 -27.17 1.04 -4.19
N ILE A 407 -27.26 -0.26 -4.44
CA ILE A 407 -27.12 -1.27 -3.40
C ILE A 407 -25.69 -1.77 -3.38
N ARG A 408 -25.13 -1.84 -2.18
CA ARG A 408 -23.77 -2.33 -1.94
C ARG A 408 -23.82 -3.48 -0.95
N ALA A 409 -23.06 -4.53 -1.22
CA ALA A 409 -22.85 -5.63 -0.29
C ALA A 409 -21.41 -5.60 0.20
N VAL A 410 -21.26 -5.57 1.51
CA VAL A 410 -19.98 -5.49 2.22
C VAL A 410 -19.82 -6.75 3.04
N GLY A 411 -18.72 -7.46 2.85
CA GLY A 411 -18.36 -8.60 3.68
C GLY A 411 -17.36 -8.20 4.75
N THR A 412 -17.32 -8.95 5.84
CA THR A 412 -16.29 -8.88 6.89
C THR A 412 -15.73 -10.27 7.09
N ASP A 413 -14.42 -10.44 7.04
CA ASP A 413 -13.79 -11.74 7.28
C ASP A 413 -13.58 -12.00 8.77
N ILE A 414 -13.09 -13.19 9.10
CA ILE A 414 -12.80 -13.60 10.49
C ILE A 414 -11.66 -12.81 11.13
N ASN A 415 -10.86 -12.09 10.34
CA ASN A 415 -9.80 -11.22 10.81
C ASN A 415 -10.28 -9.77 10.98
N GLY A 416 -11.55 -9.48 10.67
CA GLY A 416 -12.15 -8.15 10.79
C GLY A 416 -11.99 -7.26 9.55
N ASN A 417 -11.42 -7.78 8.46
CA ASN A 417 -11.26 -7.01 7.22
C ASN A 417 -12.60 -6.82 6.54
N ARG A 418 -12.99 -5.56 6.30
CA ARG A 418 -14.23 -5.21 5.58
C ARG A 418 -13.92 -4.88 4.13
N SER A 419 -14.71 -5.40 3.19
CA SER A 419 -14.59 -5.09 1.76
C SER A 419 -15.95 -5.11 1.06
N GLN A 420 -16.17 -4.17 0.16
CA GLN A 420 -17.29 -4.25 -0.77
C GLN A 420 -16.99 -5.28 -1.86
N PHE A 421 -17.71 -6.39 -1.87
CA PHE A 421 -17.51 -7.45 -2.85
C PHE A 421 -18.48 -7.38 -4.04
N ALA A 422 -19.58 -6.62 -3.91
CA ALA A 422 -20.56 -6.44 -4.97
C ALA A 422 -21.32 -5.12 -4.82
N SER A 423 -21.75 -4.56 -5.95
CA SER A 423 -22.70 -3.46 -6.00
C SER A 423 -23.63 -3.62 -7.21
N GLN A 424 -24.87 -3.16 -7.07
CA GLN A 424 -25.87 -3.19 -8.12
C GLN A 424 -26.67 -1.90 -8.12
N ARG A 425 -26.77 -1.26 -9.29
CA ARG A 425 -27.67 -0.12 -9.51
C ARG A 425 -29.07 -0.63 -9.78
N VAL A 426 -30.05 -0.05 -9.10
CA VAL A 426 -31.44 -0.47 -9.17
C VAL A 426 -32.33 0.76 -9.28
N ILE A 427 -33.32 0.71 -10.17
CA ILE A 427 -34.27 1.80 -10.38
C ILE A 427 -35.55 1.50 -9.61
N PHE A 428 -35.95 2.44 -8.76
CA PHE A 428 -37.20 2.41 -8.02
C PHE A 428 -38.24 3.34 -8.65
N GLY A 429 -39.47 2.86 -8.75
CA GLY A 429 -40.62 3.63 -9.25
C GLY A 429 -41.13 4.67 -8.24
N GLY A 430 -40.69 4.57 -6.98
CA GLY A 430 -41.11 5.38 -5.86
C GLY A 430 -42.17 4.71 -4.97
N PRO A 431 -42.52 5.35 -3.84
CA PRO A 431 -43.46 4.77 -2.87
C PRO A 431 -44.78 4.35 -3.50
N GLY A 432 -45.20 3.11 -3.22
CA GLY A 432 -46.42 2.51 -3.79
C GLY A 432 -46.28 1.95 -5.22
N LYS A 433 -45.12 2.15 -5.88
CA LYS A 433 -44.77 1.54 -7.18
C LYS A 433 -43.61 0.54 -7.10
N ASN A 434 -42.98 0.43 -5.93
CA ASN A 434 -41.82 -0.43 -5.71
C ASN A 434 -42.18 -1.91 -5.49
N CYS A 435 -43.45 -2.24 -5.26
CA CYS A 435 -43.90 -3.59 -4.91
C CYS A 435 -45.30 -3.88 -5.48
N PHE A 436 -45.69 -5.15 -5.50
CA PHE A 436 -47.04 -5.58 -5.84
C PHE A 436 -47.69 -6.37 -4.69
N THR A 437 -48.99 -6.19 -4.50
CA THR A 437 -49.78 -6.99 -3.56
C THR A 437 -50.24 -8.29 -4.23
N ARG A 438 -49.76 -9.46 -3.77
CA ARG A 438 -50.32 -10.76 -4.20
C ARG A 438 -51.76 -10.89 -3.71
N ARG A 439 -52.76 -10.75 -4.60
CA ARG A 439 -54.13 -11.17 -4.31
C ARG A 439 -54.18 -12.70 -4.29
N ARG A 440 -54.43 -13.31 -3.12
CA ARG A 440 -54.81 -14.72 -3.03
C ARG A 440 -56.16 -14.91 -3.72
N THR A 441 -56.20 -15.57 -4.86
CA THR A 441 -57.42 -16.14 -5.41
C THR A 441 -57.82 -17.33 -4.56
N SER A 442 -58.81 -17.17 -3.69
CA SER A 442 -59.50 -18.31 -3.09
C SER A 442 -60.34 -18.98 -4.17
N SER A 443 -59.93 -20.13 -4.67
CA SER A 443 -60.80 -21.00 -5.47
C SER A 443 -61.92 -21.52 -4.55
N ARG A 444 -63.16 -21.15 -4.85
CA ARG A 444 -64.36 -21.83 -4.34
C ARG A 444 -64.81 -22.87 -5.34
#